data_AF-A0A345C0W6-F1
#
_entry.id   AF-A0A345C0W6-F1
#
_cell.length_a   1.000
_cell.length_b   1.000
_cell.length_c   1.000
_cell.angle_alpha   90.00
_cell.angle_beta   90.00
_cell.angle_gamma   90.00
#
_symmetry.space_group_name_H-M   'P 1'
#
loop_
_entity.id
_entity.type
_entity.pdbx_description
1 polymer ?
#
loop_
_entity_poly.entity_id
_entity_poly.type
_entity_poly.pdbx_seq_one_letter_code
_entity_poly.pdbx_strand_id
1 'polypeptide(L)'
;MHYKIPTEVTAELKLNRWLYLTDLLVAIGMLVMGFILHALIHPSLTIPFVVFMVALYGFWLYRPKTNPHMRMIQVVWMMLSRDRATYHAHDPHEEATKEEDL
;
A
#
# COMPACT_ATOMS: atom_id res chain seq x y z
N MET A 1 25.98 -32.61 4.88
CA MET A 1 25.28 -31.61 4.06
C MET A 1 23.94 -31.33 4.70
N HIS A 2 23.76 -30.15 5.27
CA HIS A 2 22.56 -29.78 6.02
C HIS A 2 21.53 -29.21 5.03
N TYR A 3 20.49 -29.98 4.73
CA TYR A 3 19.45 -29.57 3.79
C TYR A 3 18.47 -28.62 4.51
N LYS A 4 18.58 -27.32 4.22
CA LYS A 4 17.59 -26.32 4.66
C LYS A 4 16.33 -26.51 3.81
N ILE A 5 15.36 -27.28 4.31
CA ILE A 5 14.00 -27.26 3.76
C ILE A 5 13.51 -25.82 3.91
N PRO A 6 13.10 -25.12 2.84
CA PRO A 6 12.49 -23.81 2.98
C PRO A 6 11.15 -24.00 3.71
N THR A 7 11.12 -23.64 4.99
CA THR A 7 10.00 -23.93 5.89
C THR A 7 8.77 -23.07 5.62
N GLU A 8 8.83 -22.12 4.69
CA GLU A 8 7.72 -21.19 4.43
C GLU A 8 7.51 -21.03 2.93
N VAL A 9 6.88 -22.03 2.32
CA VAL A 9 6.16 -21.81 1.06
C VAL A 9 4.81 -21.20 1.42
N THR A 10 4.83 -19.95 1.88
CA THR A 10 3.62 -19.13 1.88
C THR A 10 3.31 -18.89 0.41
N ALA A 11 2.46 -19.73 -0.15
CA ALA A 11 1.86 -19.48 -1.45
C ALA A 11 1.06 -18.18 -1.31
N GLU A 12 1.71 -17.04 -1.55
CA GLU A 12 1.00 -15.79 -1.80
C GLU A 12 -0.04 -16.14 -2.86
N LEU A 13 -1.32 -16.08 -2.49
CA LEU A 13 -2.45 -16.34 -3.38
C LEU A 13 -2.49 -15.22 -4.43
N LYS A 14 -1.54 -15.28 -5.37
CA LYS A 14 -1.41 -14.45 -6.56
C LYS A 14 -2.41 -15.00 -7.56
N LEU A 15 -3.65 -14.53 -7.43
CA LEU A 15 -4.71 -14.86 -8.39
C LEU A 15 -4.34 -14.34 -9.80
N ASN A 16 -3.59 -13.24 -9.88
CA ASN A 16 -2.88 -12.79 -11.09
C ASN A 16 -1.71 -11.84 -10.74
N ARG A 17 -0.78 -11.58 -11.68
CA ARG A 17 0.38 -10.66 -11.50
C ARG A 17 -0.01 -9.24 -11.05
N TRP A 18 -1.28 -8.86 -11.26
CA TRP A 18 -1.85 -7.56 -10.89
C TRP A 18 -2.90 -7.57 -9.78
N LEU A 19 -3.52 -8.71 -9.47
CA LEU A 19 -4.64 -8.80 -8.53
C LEU A 19 -4.35 -9.82 -7.44
N TYR A 20 -4.07 -9.31 -6.25
CA TYR A 20 -3.85 -10.12 -5.06
C TYR A 20 -5.18 -10.30 -4.32
N LEU A 21 -5.34 -11.39 -3.58
CA LEU A 21 -6.56 -11.66 -2.78
C LEU A 21 -6.98 -10.47 -1.90
N THR A 22 -6.00 -9.76 -1.37
CA THR A 22 -6.19 -8.56 -0.58
C THR A 22 -6.71 -7.37 -1.38
N ASP A 23 -6.34 -7.23 -2.66
CA ASP A 23 -6.84 -6.15 -3.51
C ASP A 23 -8.33 -6.38 -3.79
N LEU A 24 -8.72 -7.65 -3.94
CA LEU A 24 -10.13 -8.07 -4.02
C LEU A 24 -10.88 -7.79 -2.70
N LEU A 25 -10.29 -8.13 -1.54
CA LEU A 25 -10.89 -7.84 -0.24
C LEU A 25 -11.08 -6.33 0.00
N VAL A 26 -10.09 -5.52 -0.36
CA VAL A 26 -10.17 -4.06 -0.29
C VAL A 26 -11.26 -3.53 -1.22
N ALA A 27 -11.37 -4.05 -2.45
CA ALA A 27 -12.41 -3.64 -3.38
C ALA A 27 -13.82 -3.98 -2.86
N ILE A 28 -14.01 -5.17 -2.30
CA ILE A 28 -15.26 -5.58 -1.67
C ILE A 28 -15.58 -4.67 -0.47
N GLY A 29 -14.60 -4.41 0.40
CA GLY A 29 -14.77 -3.53 1.55
C GLY A 29 -15.16 -2.09 1.14
N MET A 30 -14.52 -1.55 0.11
CA MET A 30 -14.83 -0.23 -0.44
C MET A 30 -16.23 -0.17 -1.06
N LEU A 31 -16.68 -1.23 -1.75
CA LEU A 31 -18.04 -1.31 -2.28
C LEU A 31 -19.09 -1.33 -1.17
N VAL A 32 -18.89 -2.16 -0.15
CA VAL A 32 -19.79 -2.23 1.01
C VAL A 32 -19.82 -0.88 1.75
N MET A 33 -18.66 -0.27 1.97
CA MET A 33 -18.56 1.04 2.61
C MET A 33 -19.24 2.13 1.78
N GLY A 34 -19.03 2.14 0.46
CA GLY A 34 -19.69 3.06 -0.47
C GLY A 34 -21.21 2.92 -0.43
N PHE A 35 -21.73 1.69 -0.37
CA PHE A 35 -23.17 1.43 -0.26
C PHE A 35 -23.77 1.97 1.04
N ILE A 36 -23.10 1.73 2.18
CA ILE A 36 -23.54 2.23 3.49
C ILE A 36 -23.53 3.77 3.51
N LEU A 37 -22.44 4.39 3.03
CA LEU A 37 -22.30 5.84 3.00
C LEU A 37 -23.26 6.52 2.02
N HIS A 38 -23.61 5.85 0.92
CA HIS A 38 -24.58 6.38 -0.04
C HIS A 38 -25.94 6.66 0.59
N ALA A 39 -26.39 5.81 1.54
CA ALA A 39 -27.65 6.01 2.26
C ALA A 39 -27.67 7.28 3.12
N LEU A 40 -26.51 7.84 3.46
CA LEU A 40 -26.37 9.06 4.28
C LEU A 40 -26.28 10.33 3.42
N ILE A 41 -26.23 10.20 2.10
CA ILE A 41 -25.90 11.31 1.20
C ILE A 41 -27.17 11.83 0.53
N HIS A 42 -27.32 13.15 0.57
CA HIS A 42 -28.44 13.83 -0.07
C HIS A 42 -28.39 13.59 -1.61
N PRO A 43 -29.52 13.35 -2.29
CA PRO A 43 -29.55 13.01 -3.71
C PRO A 43 -28.80 13.98 -4.64
N SER A 44 -28.76 15.28 -4.27
CA SER A 44 -28.02 16.30 -5.02
C SER A 44 -26.50 16.14 -4.97
N LEU A 45 -25.97 15.44 -3.96
CA LEU A 45 -24.54 15.18 -3.75
C LEU A 45 -24.12 13.76 -4.17
N THR A 46 -25.05 12.97 -4.73
CA THR A 46 -24.78 11.59 -5.15
C THR A 46 -23.67 11.53 -6.20
N ILE A 47 -23.73 12.39 -7.23
CA ILE A 47 -22.72 12.41 -8.30
C ILE A 47 -21.32 12.74 -7.75
N PRO A 48 -21.10 13.85 -7.00
CA PRO A 48 -19.78 14.15 -6.47
C PRO A 48 -19.28 13.08 -5.50
N PHE A 49 -20.17 12.45 -4.72
CA PHE A 49 -19.79 11.33 -3.86
C PHE A 49 -19.29 10.12 -4.65
N VAL A 50 -19.97 9.73 -5.71
CA VAL A 50 -19.56 8.60 -6.55
C VAL A 50 -18.19 8.88 -7.19
N VAL A 51 -17.97 10.10 -7.69
CA VAL A 51 -16.66 10.52 -8.23
C VAL A 51 -15.58 10.43 -7.16
N PHE A 52 -15.85 10.92 -5.95
CA PHE A 52 -14.93 10.82 -4.82
C PHE A 52 -14.59 9.36 -4.48
N MET A 53 -15.59 8.48 -4.43
CA MET A 53 -15.38 7.06 -4.13
C MET A 53 -14.54 6.35 -5.20
N VAL A 54 -14.78 6.64 -6.48
CA VAL A 54 -13.97 6.08 -7.58
C VAL A 54 -12.52 6.57 -7.50
N ALA A 55 -12.30 7.86 -7.21
CA ALA A 55 -10.97 8.41 -7.03
C ALA A 55 -10.25 7.78 -5.82
N LEU A 56 -10.95 7.63 -4.70
CA LEU A 56 -10.42 6.99 -3.49
C LEU A 56 -10.04 5.53 -3.75
N TYR A 57 -10.88 4.80 -4.49
CA TYR A 57 -10.60 3.43 -4.91
C TYR A 57 -9.36 3.36 -5.80
N GLY A 58 -9.27 4.22 -6.82
CA GLY A 58 -8.10 4.31 -7.70
C GLY A 58 -6.81 4.62 -6.93
N PHE A 59 -6.88 5.50 -5.94
CA PHE A 59 -5.75 5.82 -5.07
C PHE A 59 -5.28 4.62 -4.24
N TRP A 60 -6.22 3.84 -3.69
CA TRP A 60 -5.90 2.66 -2.88
C TRP A 60 -5.29 1.51 -3.70
N LEU A 61 -5.74 1.33 -4.93
CA LEU A 61 -5.20 0.31 -5.84
C LEU A 61 -3.86 0.72 -6.47
N TYR A 62 -3.54 2.02 -6.48
CA TYR A 62 -2.30 2.51 -7.05
C TYR A 62 -1.09 1.99 -6.25
N ARG A 63 -0.15 1.36 -6.96
CA ARG A 63 1.13 0.93 -6.38
C ARG A 63 2.20 1.97 -6.67
N PRO A 64 2.86 2.54 -5.64
CA PRO A 64 3.94 3.48 -5.87
C PRO A 64 5.10 2.79 -6.59
N LYS A 65 5.57 3.39 -7.69
CA LYS A 65 6.65 2.84 -8.52
C LYS A 65 7.99 2.73 -7.77
N THR A 66 8.20 3.59 -6.78
CA THR A 66 9.41 3.63 -5.94
C THR A 66 9.50 2.45 -4.96
N ASN A 67 8.38 1.81 -4.62
CA ASN A 67 8.38 0.66 -3.71
C ASN A 67 7.25 -0.33 -4.09
N PRO A 68 7.46 -1.17 -5.11
CA PRO A 68 6.44 -2.10 -5.61
C PRO A 68 6.15 -3.28 -4.67
N HIS A 69 6.98 -3.48 -3.64
CA HIS A 69 6.85 -4.52 -2.62
C HIS A 69 5.93 -4.08 -1.47
N MET A 70 5.76 -2.77 -1.27
CA MET A 70 4.90 -2.21 -0.23
C MET A 70 3.63 -1.62 -0.82
N ARG A 71 2.50 -1.95 -0.19
CA ARG A 71 1.19 -1.42 -0.60
C ARG A 71 1.00 0.01 -0.11
N MET A 72 0.15 0.78 -0.78
CA MET A 72 -0.16 2.17 -0.39
C MET A 72 -0.59 2.27 1.08
N ILE A 73 -1.35 1.30 1.60
CA ILE A 73 -1.74 1.22 3.02
C ILE A 73 -0.51 1.14 3.93
N GLN A 74 0.47 0.31 3.58
CA GLN A 74 1.70 0.16 4.37
C GLN A 74 2.53 1.44 4.30
N VAL A 75 2.57 2.11 3.14
CA VAL A 75 3.25 3.40 2.98
C VAL A 75 2.59 4.49 3.82
N VAL A 76 1.25 4.58 3.79
CA VAL A 76 0.49 5.52 4.62
C VAL A 76 0.65 5.20 6.10
N TRP A 77 0.61 3.92 6.48
CA TRP A 77 0.84 3.50 7.85
C TRP A 77 2.24 3.88 8.32
N MET A 78 3.27 3.55 7.53
CA MET A 78 4.65 3.96 7.82
C MET A 78 4.78 5.47 7.92
N MET A 79 4.11 6.23 7.06
CA MET A 79 4.12 7.69 7.11
C MET A 79 3.48 8.24 8.40
N LEU A 80 2.36 7.64 8.83
CA LEU A 80 1.66 8.01 10.05
C LEU A 80 2.42 7.57 11.31
N SER A 81 3.04 6.40 11.29
CA SER A 81 3.80 5.83 12.40
C SER A 81 5.27 6.26 12.40
N ARG A 82 5.71 7.08 11.42
CA ARG A 82 7.11 7.50 11.32
C ARG A 82 7.44 8.46 12.44
N ASP A 83 8.25 7.98 13.37
CA ASP A 83 8.97 8.86 14.29
C ASP A 83 10.00 9.68 13.50
N ARG A 84 9.83 11.01 13.52
CA ARG A 84 10.70 11.95 12.81
C ARG A 84 12.06 12.12 13.49
N ALA A 85 12.22 11.65 14.72
CA ALA A 85 13.47 11.77 15.46
C ALA A 85 14.50 10.67 15.08
N THR A 86 14.02 9.49 14.69
CA THR A 86 14.88 8.30 14.53
C THR A 86 15.24 7.99 13.07
N TYR A 87 14.39 8.33 12.10
CA TYR A 87 14.60 7.98 10.70
C TYR A 87 15.01 9.18 9.84
N HIS A 88 16.29 9.23 9.46
CA HIS A 88 16.86 10.17 8.49
C HIS A 88 17.14 9.45 7.17
N ALA A 89 17.03 10.17 6.05
CA ALA A 89 17.43 9.62 4.77
C ALA A 89 18.96 9.49 4.76
N HIS A 90 19.48 8.27 4.54
CA HIS A 90 20.89 8.09 4.24
C HIS A 90 21.14 8.67 2.85
N ASP A 91 22.01 9.68 2.77
CA ASP A 91 22.46 10.23 1.50
C ASP A 91 23.56 9.29 0.95
N PRO A 92 23.37 8.63 -0.21
CA PRO A 92 24.34 7.67 -0.74
C PRO A 92 25.73 8.26 -0.97
N HIS A 93 25.82 9.58 -1.13
CA HIS A 93 27.08 10.29 -1.31
C HIS A 93 27.91 10.44 -0.02
N GLU A 94 27.30 10.30 1.16
CA GLU A 94 27.97 10.51 2.44
C GLU A 94 28.74 9.27 2.93
N GLU A 95 28.38 8.07 2.46
CA GLU A 95 29.04 6.82 2.83
C GLU A 95 30.27 6.50 1.96
N ALA A 96 30.27 6.90 0.68
CA ALA A 96 31.42 6.73 -0.20
C ALA A 96 32.67 7.49 0.29
N THR A 97 32.49 8.61 1.00
CA THR A 97 33.60 9.38 1.56
C THR A 97 34.21 8.71 2.81
N LYS A 98 33.44 7.87 3.52
CA LYS A 98 33.93 7.20 4.75
C LYS A 98 34.65 5.88 4.48
N GLU A 99 34.41 5.25 3.33
CA GLU A 99 35.12 4.02 2.91
C GLU A 99 36.47 4.31 2.25
N GLU A 100 36.70 5.51 1.71
CA GLU A 100 37.99 5.91 1.12
C GLU A 100 39.04 6.35 2.18
N ASP A 101 38.60 6.69 3.39
CA ASP A 101 39.44 7.14 4.51
C ASP A 101 39.84 6.01 5.49
N LEU A 102 39.58 4.73 5.16
CA LEU A 102 39.86 3.54 6.00
C LEU A 102 40.73 2.50 5.28
#